data_AF-A0AAV6W9Y2-F1
#
_entry.id   AF-A0AAV6W9Y2-F1
#
_cell.length_a   1.000
_cell.length_b   1.000
_cell.length_c   1.000
_cell.angle_alpha   90.00
_cell.angle_beta   90.00
_cell.angle_gamma   90.00
#
_symmetry.space_group_name_H-M   'P 1'
#
loop_
_entity.id
_entity.type
_entity.pdbx_description
1 polymer ?
#
loop_
_entity_poly.entity_id
_entity_poly.type
_entity_poly.pdbx_seq_one_letter_code
_entity_poly.pdbx_strand_id
1 'polypeptide(L)'
;MGRMTRTCFQSLLKVVNSGLGMVGIAMILYALWMLRVWLRHLDSPAIPWFIYTILGIGVVLCVITCSGHIAAETANGCCLYIVSSLLFVSFFSID
;
A
#
# COMPACT_ATOMS: atom_id res chain seq x y z
N MET A 1 -5.70 -23.15 27.37
CA MET A 1 -6.46 -22.15 26.57
C MET A 1 -5.61 -21.31 25.60
N GLY A 2 -4.42 -20.81 25.99
CA GLY A 2 -3.70 -19.78 25.20
C GLY A 2 -3.18 -20.15 23.81
N ARG A 3 -3.04 -21.44 23.46
CA ARG A 3 -2.61 -21.87 22.11
C ARG A 3 -3.69 -21.60 21.05
N MET A 4 -4.95 -21.84 21.39
CA MET A 4 -6.09 -21.70 20.46
C MET A 4 -6.35 -20.23 20.11
N THR A 5 -6.17 -19.33 21.08
CA THR A 5 -6.27 -17.88 20.88
C THR A 5 -5.20 -17.38 19.91
N ARG A 6 -3.94 -17.81 20.03
CA ARG A 6 -2.88 -17.43 19.08
C ARG A 6 -3.14 -17.91 17.65
N THR A 7 -3.68 -19.12 17.48
CA THR A 7 -4.03 -19.66 16.15
C THR A 7 -5.21 -18.89 15.54
N CYS A 8 -6.22 -18.53 16.34
CA CYS A 8 -7.34 -17.70 15.89
C CYS A 8 -6.87 -16.31 15.40
N PHE A 9 -6.02 -15.65 16.19
CA PHE A 9 -5.45 -14.36 15.82
C PHE A 9 -4.58 -14.44 14.56
N GLN A 10 -3.76 -15.49 14.40
CA GLN A 10 -2.98 -15.69 13.17
C GLN A 10 -3.87 -15.84 11.93
N SER A 11 -4.93 -16.63 12.00
CA SER A 11 -5.86 -16.81 10.87
C SER A 11 -6.60 -15.53 10.53
N LEU A 12 -7.08 -14.79 11.54
CA LEU A 12 -7.72 -13.50 11.34
C LEU A 12 -6.77 -12.50 10.69
N LEU A 13 -5.54 -12.37 11.22
CA LEU A 13 -4.50 -11.53 10.65
C LEU A 13 -4.18 -11.93 9.19
N LYS A 14 -4.17 -13.22 8.85
CA LYS A 14 -3.93 -13.70 7.48
C LYS A 14 -5.06 -13.30 6.52
N VAL A 15 -6.31 -13.36 6.97
CA VAL A 15 -7.49 -12.94 6.19
C VAL A 15 -7.50 -11.42 5.99
N VAL A 16 -7.32 -10.63 7.06
CA VAL A 16 -7.29 -9.17 6.91
C VAL A 16 -6.08 -8.72 6.08
N ASN A 17 -4.92 -9.36 6.21
CA ASN A 17 -3.73 -9.08 5.42
C ASN A 17 -3.96 -9.31 3.92
N SER A 18 -4.65 -10.39 3.54
CA SER A 18 -5.04 -10.67 2.16
C SER A 18 -6.05 -9.64 1.62
N GLY A 19 -7.06 -9.30 2.44
CA GLY A 19 -8.06 -8.28 2.11
C GLY A 19 -7.44 -6.91 1.86
N LEU A 20 -6.52 -6.47 2.74
CA LEU A 20 -5.81 -5.20 2.61
C LEU A 20 -4.97 -5.12 1.32
N GLY A 21 -4.43 -6.25 0.85
CA GLY A 21 -3.67 -6.31 -0.39
C GLY A 21 -4.56 -6.10 -1.63
N MET A 22 -5.71 -6.77 -1.68
CA MET A 22 -6.68 -6.56 -2.77
C MET A 22 -7.19 -5.12 -2.81
N VAL A 23 -7.47 -4.55 -1.63
CA VAL A 23 -7.87 -3.13 -1.52
C VAL A 23 -6.74 -2.21 -1.98
N GLY A 24 -5.49 -2.47 -1.58
CA GLY A 24 -4.32 -1.71 -2.02
C GLY A 24 -4.15 -1.71 -3.54
N ILE A 25 -4.25 -2.88 -4.19
CA ILE A 25 -4.17 -3.01 -5.66
C ILE A 25 -5.31 -2.23 -6.33
N ALA A 26 -6.54 -2.35 -5.82
CA ALA A 26 -7.69 -1.63 -6.36
C ALA A 26 -7.52 -0.10 -6.23
N MET A 27 -6.99 0.38 -5.10
CA MET A 27 -6.69 1.80 -4.89
C MET A 27 -5.60 2.30 -5.83
N ILE A 28 -4.55 1.52 -6.07
CA ILE A 28 -3.48 1.88 -7.02
C ILE A 28 -4.05 1.98 -8.44
N LEU A 29 -4.80 0.97 -8.90
CA LEU A 29 -5.42 0.98 -10.22
C LEU A 29 -6.38 2.16 -10.39
N TYR A 30 -7.18 2.46 -9.38
CA TYR A 30 -8.11 3.59 -9.38
C TYR A 30 -7.36 4.93 -9.43
N ALA A 31 -6.31 5.10 -8.63
CA ALA A 31 -5.50 6.31 -8.63
C ALA A 31 -4.77 6.52 -9.96
N LEU A 32 -4.21 5.45 -10.56
CA LEU A 32 -3.58 5.50 -11.88
C LEU A 32 -4.60 5.84 -12.99
N TRP A 33 -5.82 5.31 -12.89
CA TRP A 33 -6.90 5.65 -13.81
C TRP A 33 -7.28 7.13 -13.71
N MET A 34 -7.46 7.64 -12.49
CA MET A 34 -7.69 9.07 -12.24
C MET A 34 -6.54 9.94 -12.74
N LEU A 35 -5.28 9.55 -12.52
CA LEU A 35 -4.11 10.26 -13.03
C LEU A 35 -4.08 10.29 -14.56
N ARG A 36 -4.43 9.19 -15.23
CA ARG A 36 -4.56 9.13 -16.70
C ARG A 36 -5.71 9.98 -17.24
N VAL A 37 -6.81 10.07 -16.51
CA VAL A 37 -7.93 10.96 -16.87
C VAL A 37 -7.52 12.42 -16.70
N TRP A 38 -6.84 12.75 -15.60
CA TRP A 38 -6.37 14.09 -15.31
C TRP A 38 -5.30 14.55 -16.32
N LEU A 39 -4.31 13.70 -16.62
CA LEU A 39 -3.27 13.96 -17.63
C LEU A 39 -3.83 14.13 -19.05
N ARG A 40 -5.06 13.68 -19.34
CA ARG A 40 -5.71 13.95 -20.63
C ARG A 40 -6.34 15.35 -20.72
N HIS A 41 -6.49 16.04 -19.59
CA HIS A 41 -7.06 17.39 -19.48
C HIS A 41 -5.99 18.41 -19.06
N LEU A 42 -4.81 18.37 -19.71
CA LEU A 42 -3.58 19.14 -19.42
C LEU A 42 -3.73 20.67 -19.28
N ASP A 43 -4.92 21.24 -19.47
CA ASP A 43 -5.23 22.64 -19.25
C ASP A 43 -5.29 23.06 -17.76
N SER A 44 -5.19 22.11 -16.82
CA SER A 44 -5.19 22.43 -15.38
C SER A 44 -3.78 22.31 -14.78
N PRO A 45 -3.20 23.39 -14.24
CA PRO A 45 -1.80 23.40 -13.78
C PRO A 45 -1.57 22.70 -12.43
N ALA A 46 -2.63 22.32 -11.70
CA ALA A 46 -2.51 21.75 -10.36
C ALA A 46 -2.98 20.30 -10.33
N ILE A 47 -2.02 19.36 -10.25
CA ILE A 47 -2.34 17.96 -9.97
C ILE A 47 -2.96 17.90 -8.57
N PRO A 48 -4.18 17.36 -8.40
CA PRO A 48 -4.80 17.33 -7.09
C PRO A 48 -4.04 16.38 -6.18
N TRP A 49 -3.53 16.93 -5.08
CA TRP A 49 -2.86 16.23 -3.98
C TRP A 49 -3.60 14.95 -3.52
N PHE A 50 -4.92 14.93 -3.65
CA PHE A 50 -5.79 13.80 -3.36
C PHE A 50 -5.45 12.53 -4.17
N ILE A 51 -5.01 12.65 -5.42
CA ILE A 51 -4.64 11.47 -6.24
C ILE A 51 -3.36 10.84 -5.68
N TYR A 52 -2.39 11.66 -5.27
CA TYR A 52 -1.13 11.20 -4.69
C TYR A 52 -1.33 10.53 -3.33
N THR A 53 -2.21 11.07 -2.47
CA THR A 53 -2.49 10.45 -1.17
C THR A 53 -3.17 9.10 -1.32
N ILE A 54 -4.15 8.96 -2.22
CA ILE A 54 -4.79 7.66 -2.52
C ILE A 54 -3.77 6.66 -3.07
N LEU A 55 -2.90 7.08 -3.99
CA LEU A 55 -1.86 6.22 -4.56
C LEU A 55 -0.86 5.76 -3.48
N GLY A 56 -0.40 6.69 -2.64
CA GLY A 56 0.52 6.41 -1.54
C GLY A 56 -0.08 5.44 -0.51
N ILE A 57 -1.33 5.66 -0.10
CA ILE A 57 -2.06 4.76 0.81
C ILE A 57 -2.17 3.36 0.21
N GLY A 58 -2.54 3.25 -1.08
CA GLY A 58 -2.65 1.96 -1.77
C GLY A 58 -1.34 1.18 -1.78
N VAL A 59 -0.21 1.86 -2.02
CA VAL A 59 1.12 1.26 -2.00
C VAL A 59 1.52 0.80 -0.59
N VAL A 60 1.30 1.64 0.43
CA VAL A 60 1.57 1.27 1.83
C VAL A 60 0.79 0.02 2.23
N LEU A 61 -0.50 -0.06 1.87
CA LEU A 61 -1.33 -1.24 2.13
C LEU A 61 -0.79 -2.51 1.46
N CYS A 62 -0.38 -2.42 0.19
CA CYS A 62 0.27 -3.54 -0.50
C CYS A 62 1.55 -4.00 0.22
N VAL A 63 2.40 -3.08 0.67
CA VAL A 63 3.65 -3.44 1.34
C VAL A 63 3.43 -4.04 2.72
N ILE A 64 2.44 -3.56 3.47
CA ILE A 64 2.02 -4.19 4.73
C ILE A 64 1.59 -5.63 4.46
N THR A 65 0.78 -5.86 3.42
CA THR A 65 0.36 -7.19 3.00
C THR A 65 1.52 -8.10 2.61
N CYS A 66 2.44 -7.62 1.78
CA CYS A 66 3.64 -8.36 1.36
C CYS A 66 4.54 -8.68 2.56
N SER A 67 4.73 -7.74 3.49
CA SER A 67 5.53 -7.94 4.69
C SER A 67 4.92 -8.99 5.61
N GLY A 68 3.59 -9.05 5.72
CA GLY A 68 2.88 -10.10 6.47
C GLY A 68 3.02 -11.49 5.84
N HIS A 69 3.14 -11.58 4.51
CA HIS A 69 3.39 -12.85 3.81
C HIS A 69 4.88 -13.28 3.91
N ILE A 70 5.80 -12.32 3.84
CA ILE A 70 7.25 -12.56 3.90
C ILE A 70 7.72 -12.86 5.33
N ALA A 71 7.10 -12.26 6.36
CA ALA A 71 7.37 -12.57 7.77
C ALA A 71 7.04 -14.04 8.14
N ALA A 72 6.20 -14.71 7.33
CA ALA A 72 5.94 -16.14 7.47
C ALA A 72 7.00 -17.02 6.78
N GLU A 73 7.77 -16.49 5.81
CA GLU A 73 8.62 -17.28 4.92
C GLU A 73 10.14 -17.00 5.09
N THR A 74 10.62 -15.76 5.30
CA THR A 74 12.07 -15.49 5.37
C THR A 74 12.47 -14.25 6.18
N ALA A 75 13.54 -14.37 6.96
CA ALA A 75 14.26 -13.27 7.60
C ALA A 75 15.22 -12.60 6.59
N ASN A 76 14.73 -11.72 5.71
CA ASN A 76 15.62 -10.88 4.88
C ASN A 76 15.08 -9.44 4.68
N GLY A 77 15.92 -8.45 5.04
CA GLY A 77 15.57 -7.04 5.30
C GLY A 77 15.37 -6.11 4.09
N CYS A 78 15.20 -6.63 2.87
CA CYS A 78 15.09 -5.77 1.67
C CYS A 78 13.75 -5.01 1.56
N CYS A 79 12.66 -5.48 2.17
CA CYS A 79 11.35 -4.82 2.08
C CYS A 79 11.27 -3.47 2.79
N LEU A 80 12.09 -3.21 3.82
CA LEU A 80 12.09 -1.93 4.54
C LEU A 80 12.63 -0.76 3.69
N TYR A 81 13.51 -1.07 2.73
CA TYR A 81 14.15 -0.08 1.86
C TYR A 81 13.14 0.50 0.85
N ILE A 82 12.25 -0.35 0.31
CA ILE A 82 11.18 0.07 -0.60
C ILE A 82 10.15 0.96 0.14
N VAL A 83 9.82 0.66 1.40
CA VAL A 83 8.96 1.50 2.25
C VAL A 83 9.59 2.88 2.50
N SER A 84 10.88 2.92 2.80
CA SER A 84 11.60 4.18 3.05
C SER A 84 11.73 5.03 1.79
N SER A 85 11.98 4.42 0.63
CA SER A 85 12.08 5.11 -0.66
C SER A 85 10.73 5.65 -1.17
N LEU A 86 9.62 4.96 -0.89
CA LEU A 86 8.27 5.39 -1.31
C LEU A 86 7.66 6.46 -0.39
N LEU A 87 7.96 6.40 0.91
CA LEU A 87 7.66 7.49 1.84
C LEU A 87 8.44 8.75 1.47
N PHE A 88 9.71 8.60 1.05
CA PHE A 88 10.54 9.71 0.58
C PHE A 88 9.96 10.37 -0.69
N VAL A 89 9.51 9.59 -1.68
CA VAL A 89 8.82 10.12 -2.87
C VAL A 89 7.50 10.82 -2.53
N SER A 90 6.75 10.31 -1.55
CA SER A 90 5.49 10.90 -1.11
C SER A 90 5.70 12.21 -0.33
N PHE A 91 6.79 12.30 0.44
CA PHE A 91 7.20 13.48 1.20
C PHE A 91 7.85 14.54 0.30
N PHE A 92 8.66 14.14 -0.67
CA PHE A 92 9.27 15.05 -1.66
C PHE A 92 8.26 15.62 -2.67
N SER A 93 7.09 14.98 -2.84
CA SER A 93 6.05 15.49 -3.72
C SER A 93 5.06 16.44 -3.02
N ILE A 94 5.18 16.64 -1.69
CA ILE A 94 4.34 17.55 -0.89
C ILE A 94 5.03 18.91 -0.63
N ASP A 95 6.35 18.99 -0.85
CA ASP A 95 7.21 20.18 -0.73
C ASP A 95 7.48 20.74 -2.14
#